data_AF-A0A9W4ESL9-F1
#
_entry.id   AF-A0A9W4ESL9-F1
#
_cell.length_a   1.000
_cell.length_b   1.000
_cell.length_c   1.000
_cell.angle_alpha   90.00
_cell.angle_beta   90.00
_cell.angle_gamma   90.00
#
_symmetry.space_group_name_H-M   'P 1'
#
loop_
_entity.id
_entity.type
_entity.pdbx_description
1 polymer ?
#
loop_
_entity_poly.entity_id
_entity_poly.type
_entity_poly.pdbx_seq_one_letter_code
_entity_poly.pdbx_strand_id
1 'polypeptide(L)'
;MAIQVNQEIKTMRKLGFSDTFSFSRILKKMGIKEEVTSFFQRGMQISLQAQALIDKYGAEKIPSNEEKELMAEQINIGTEFFYTVLINLGDAETEFYKWLGDLYGVKKEDVKQHADLQNVIEDIKENEGLPGFLNGLKAAMTLMR
;
A
#
# COMPACT_ATOMS: atom_id res chain seq x y z
N MET A 1 3.63 -13.35 4.29
CA MET A 1 3.55 -14.54 3.40
C MET A 1 4.40 -14.37 2.14
N ALA A 2 4.34 -15.34 1.21
CA ALA A 2 5.37 -15.60 0.19
C ALA A 2 4.77 -16.23 -1.08
N ILE A 3 5.38 -16.01 -2.24
CA ILE A 3 4.99 -16.66 -3.49
C ILE A 3 5.72 -18.00 -3.60
N GLN A 4 4.99 -19.08 -3.89
CA GLN A 4 5.59 -20.38 -4.16
C GLN A 4 5.92 -20.51 -5.64
N VAL A 5 7.21 -20.65 -5.97
CA VAL A 5 7.71 -20.82 -7.34
C VAL A 5 8.63 -22.03 -7.36
N ASN A 6 8.33 -23.04 -8.20
CA ASN A 6 9.15 -24.25 -8.33
C ASN A 6 9.54 -24.92 -7.00
N GLN A 7 8.57 -25.04 -6.07
CA GLN A 7 8.76 -25.60 -4.72
C GLN A 7 9.59 -24.73 -3.75
N GLU A 8 10.05 -23.56 -4.17
CA GLU A 8 10.68 -22.57 -3.29
C GLU A 8 9.67 -21.53 -2.82
N ILE A 9 9.76 -21.16 -1.54
CA ILE A 9 8.97 -20.10 -0.93
C ILE A 9 9.77 -18.80 -1.04
N LYS A 10 9.21 -17.80 -1.74
CA LYS A 10 9.83 -16.49 -1.97
C LYS A 10 9.11 -15.40 -1.17
N THR A 11 9.79 -14.83 -0.19
CA THR A 11 9.23 -13.74 0.64
C THR A 11 9.52 -12.38 0.03
N MET A 12 8.65 -11.41 0.31
CA MET A 12 8.85 -10.03 -0.10
C MET A 12 10.05 -9.42 0.62
N ARG A 13 10.97 -8.78 -0.11
CA ARG A 13 12.03 -7.97 0.49
C ARG A 13 11.45 -6.68 1.09
N LYS A 14 12.21 -6.04 1.98
CA LYS A 14 11.88 -4.72 2.50
C LYS A 14 11.68 -3.68 1.38
N LEU A 15 10.59 -2.93 1.46
CA LEU A 15 10.32 -1.78 0.60
C LEU A 15 11.37 -0.69 0.84
N GLY A 16 11.93 -0.17 -0.25
CA GLY A 16 12.95 0.86 -0.24
C GLY A 16 12.51 2.14 -0.94
N PHE A 17 13.39 3.14 -0.88
CA PHE A 17 13.18 4.42 -1.54
C PHE A 17 13.02 4.29 -3.06
N SER A 18 13.77 3.40 -3.71
CA SER A 18 13.64 3.11 -5.15
C SER A 18 12.25 2.59 -5.53
N ASP A 19 11.62 1.81 -4.64
CA ASP A 19 10.27 1.26 -4.87
C ASP A 19 9.21 2.35 -4.89
N THR A 20 9.42 3.41 -4.10
CA THR A 20 8.55 4.59 -4.12
C THR A 20 8.53 5.22 -5.52
N PHE A 21 9.69 5.45 -6.14
CA PHE A 21 9.76 6.06 -7.47
C PHE A 21 9.16 5.14 -8.53
N SER A 22 9.52 3.86 -8.50
CA SER A 22 8.98 2.87 -9.43
C SER A 22 7.46 2.83 -9.35
N PHE A 23 6.91 2.72 -8.14
CA PHE A 23 5.47 2.68 -7.93
C PHE A 23 4.79 4.00 -8.26
N SER A 24 5.38 5.15 -7.94
CA SER A 24 4.81 6.46 -8.33
C SER A 24 4.67 6.62 -9.86
N ARG A 25 5.61 6.08 -10.65
CA ARG A 25 5.53 6.07 -12.11
C ARG A 25 4.44 5.14 -12.62
N ILE A 26 4.25 4.00 -11.95
CA ILE A 26 3.13 3.09 -12.22
C ILE A 26 1.81 3.82 -11.99
N LEU A 27 1.62 4.45 -10.82
CA LEU A 27 0.44 5.25 -10.51
C LEU A 27 0.23 6.40 -11.51
N LYS A 28 1.32 7.06 -11.94
CA LYS A 28 1.25 8.09 -12.99
C LYS A 28 0.72 7.52 -14.31
N LYS A 29 1.19 6.35 -14.71
CA LYS A 29 0.80 5.68 -15.95
C LYS A 29 -0.66 5.21 -15.90
N MET A 30 -1.15 4.84 -14.72
CA MET A 30 -2.56 4.52 -14.47
C MET A 30 -3.48 5.75 -14.55
N GLY A 31 -2.95 6.97 -14.42
CA GLY A 31 -3.75 8.19 -14.46
C GLY A 31 -4.56 8.47 -13.18
N ILE A 32 -4.33 7.73 -12.09
CA ILE A 32 -5.14 7.76 -10.86
C ILE A 32 -4.63 8.72 -9.77
N LYS A 33 -4.03 9.85 -10.17
CA LYS A 33 -3.38 10.77 -9.23
C LYS A 33 -4.38 11.33 -8.22
N GLU A 34 -5.59 11.67 -8.65
CA GLU A 34 -6.60 12.31 -7.83
C GLU A 34 -7.15 11.36 -6.78
N GLU A 35 -7.44 10.12 -7.17
CA GLU A 35 -7.89 9.03 -6.30
C GLU A 35 -6.83 8.73 -5.24
N VAL A 36 -5.56 8.57 -5.66
CA VAL A 36 -4.44 8.32 -4.74
C VAL A 36 -4.28 9.48 -3.75
N THR A 37 -4.40 10.72 -4.22
CA THR A 37 -4.30 11.91 -3.36
C THR A 37 -5.45 11.93 -2.34
N SER A 38 -6.66 11.60 -2.76
CA SER A 38 -7.84 11.47 -1.88
C SER A 38 -7.62 10.45 -0.77
N PHE A 39 -7.05 9.27 -1.08
CA PHE A 39 -6.74 8.27 -0.05
C PHE A 39 -5.73 8.79 0.99
N PHE A 40 -4.69 9.51 0.56
CA PHE A 40 -3.74 10.12 1.50
C PHE A 40 -4.37 11.21 2.37
N GLN A 41 -5.30 12.01 1.82
CA GLN A 41 -6.03 13.02 2.59
C GLN A 41 -6.93 12.37 3.64
N ARG A 42 -7.69 11.33 3.26
CA ARG A 42 -8.54 10.58 4.19
C ARG A 42 -7.72 9.88 5.27
N GLY A 43 -6.58 9.27 4.92
CA GLY A 43 -5.68 8.66 5.90
C GLY A 43 -5.08 9.68 6.89
N MET A 44 -4.83 10.91 6.44
CA MET A 44 -4.41 12.00 7.31
C MET A 44 -5.53 12.43 8.26
N GLN A 45 -6.77 12.49 7.78
CA GLN A 45 -7.92 12.81 8.61
C GLN A 45 -8.12 11.79 9.74
N ILE A 46 -7.99 10.49 9.45
CA ILE A 46 -8.00 9.44 10.48
C ILE A 46 -6.89 9.65 11.50
N SER A 47 -5.68 10.00 11.04
CA SER A 47 -4.55 10.26 11.94
C SER A 47 -4.82 11.45 12.87
N LEU A 48 -5.47 12.50 12.37
CA LEU A 48 -5.89 13.65 13.18
C LEU A 48 -6.99 13.29 14.18
N GLN A 49 -7.95 12.45 13.78
CA GLN A 49 -8.99 11.94 14.70
C GLN A 49 -8.37 11.10 15.81
N ALA A 50 -7.44 10.19 15.48
CA ALA A 50 -6.70 9.40 16.46
C ALA A 50 -5.97 10.29 17.48
N GLN A 51 -5.28 11.35 17.00
CA GLN A 51 -4.62 12.30 17.89
C GLN A 51 -5.62 13.04 18.80
N ALA A 52 -6.76 13.46 18.27
CA ALA A 52 -7.79 14.13 19.07
C ALA A 52 -8.37 13.21 20.17
N LEU A 53 -8.50 11.91 19.92
CA LEU A 53 -8.90 10.95 20.95
C LEU A 53 -7.81 10.78 22.02
N ILE A 54 -6.53 10.74 21.61
CA ILE A 54 -5.40 10.70 22.54
C ILE A 54 -5.40 11.95 23.43
N ASP A 55 -5.61 13.14 22.85
CA ASP A 55 -5.66 14.39 23.60
C ASP A 55 -6.83 14.44 24.58
N LYS A 56 -7.97 13.81 24.21
CA LYS A 56 -9.20 13.79 25.02
C LYS A 56 -9.15 12.78 26.17
N TYR A 57 -8.65 11.57 25.94
CA TYR A 57 -8.72 10.47 26.92
C TYR A 57 -7.34 10.07 27.48
N GLY A 58 -6.26 10.37 26.79
CA GLY A 58 -4.94 9.77 26.97
C GLY A 58 -4.81 8.46 26.19
N ALA A 59 -3.61 8.17 25.68
CA ALA A 59 -3.35 7.05 24.76
C ALA A 59 -3.78 5.67 25.31
N GLU A 60 -3.68 5.45 26.63
CA GLU A 60 -4.03 4.17 27.27
C GLU A 60 -5.52 4.04 27.62
N LYS A 61 -6.33 5.07 27.40
CA LYS A 61 -7.73 5.14 27.87
C LYS A 61 -8.73 5.42 26.75
N ILE A 62 -8.33 5.26 25.49
CA ILE A 62 -9.23 5.42 24.36
C ILE A 62 -10.35 4.36 24.48
N PRO A 63 -11.64 4.75 24.38
CA PRO A 63 -12.75 3.81 24.37
C PRO A 63 -12.59 2.76 23.26
N SER A 64 -12.77 1.48 23.61
CA SER A 64 -12.55 0.35 22.67
C SER A 64 -13.42 0.43 21.40
N ASN A 65 -14.60 1.03 21.48
CA ASN A 65 -15.45 1.26 20.30
C ASN A 65 -14.84 2.30 19.36
N GLU A 66 -14.38 3.45 19.88
CA GLU A 66 -13.77 4.51 19.07
C GLU A 66 -12.44 4.03 18.44
N GLU A 67 -11.64 3.26 19.20
CA GLU A 67 -10.42 2.63 18.67
C GLU A 67 -10.71 1.65 17.52
N LYS A 68 -11.72 0.78 17.69
CA LYS A 68 -12.13 -0.17 16.64
C LYS A 68 -12.66 0.53 15.40
N GLU A 69 -13.42 1.61 15.56
CA GLU A 69 -13.93 2.41 14.45
C GLU A 69 -12.79 3.02 13.63
N LEU A 70 -11.80 3.64 14.27
CA LEU A 70 -10.63 4.20 13.58
C LEU A 70 -9.81 3.13 12.85
N MET A 71 -9.58 1.98 13.48
CA MET A 71 -8.88 0.87 12.83
C MET A 71 -9.64 0.35 11.61
N ALA A 72 -10.97 0.18 11.72
CA ALA A 72 -11.80 -0.27 10.62
C ALA A 72 -11.76 0.72 9.44
N GLU A 73 -11.82 2.02 9.72
CA GLU A 73 -11.75 3.06 8.69
C GLU A 73 -10.36 3.07 8.01
N GLN A 74 -9.27 2.91 8.78
CA GLN A 74 -7.92 2.82 8.23
C GLN A 74 -7.76 1.59 7.32
N ILE A 75 -8.29 0.44 7.73
CA ILE A 75 -8.30 -0.78 6.93
C ILE A 75 -9.10 -0.59 5.63
N ASN A 76 -10.25 0.09 5.70
CA ASN A 76 -11.09 0.36 4.53
C ASN A 76 -10.37 1.25 3.53
N ILE A 77 -9.73 2.34 3.96
CA ILE A 77 -8.93 3.21 3.07
C ILE A 77 -7.82 2.42 2.39
N GLY A 78 -7.05 1.64 3.15
CA GLY A 78 -5.97 0.83 2.58
C GLY A 78 -6.50 -0.17 1.53
N THR A 79 -7.62 -0.81 1.83
CA THR A 79 -8.30 -1.75 0.94
C THR A 79 -8.77 -1.08 -0.35
N GLU A 80 -9.48 0.06 -0.25
CA GLU A 80 -9.95 0.84 -1.39
C GLU A 80 -8.79 1.35 -2.27
N PHE A 81 -7.69 1.78 -1.65
CA PHE A 81 -6.48 2.18 -2.36
C PHE A 81 -5.94 1.04 -3.22
N PHE A 82 -5.75 -0.15 -2.66
CA PHE A 82 -5.27 -1.30 -3.41
C PHE A 82 -6.25 -1.73 -4.51
N TYR A 83 -7.55 -1.78 -4.23
CA TYR A 83 -8.56 -2.06 -5.26
C TYR A 83 -8.49 -1.06 -6.42
N THR A 84 -8.34 0.23 -6.12
CA THR A 84 -8.22 1.28 -7.14
C THR A 84 -7.01 1.07 -8.02
N VAL A 85 -5.85 0.72 -7.44
CA VAL A 85 -4.63 0.40 -8.20
C VAL A 85 -4.88 -0.76 -9.16
N LEU A 86 -5.54 -1.82 -8.70
CA LEU A 86 -5.71 -3.06 -9.47
C LEU A 86 -6.68 -2.90 -10.64
N ILE A 87 -7.81 -2.23 -10.43
CA ILE A 87 -8.81 -2.04 -11.49
C ILE A 87 -8.34 -1.03 -12.55
N ASN A 88 -7.38 -0.16 -12.20
CA ASN A 88 -6.83 0.86 -13.10
C ASN A 88 -5.46 0.48 -13.68
N LEU A 89 -5.02 -0.79 -13.56
CA LEU A 89 -3.71 -1.21 -14.04
C LEU A 89 -3.47 -0.82 -15.51
N GLY A 90 -4.44 -1.09 -16.39
CA GLY A 90 -4.39 -0.72 -17.81
C GLY A 90 -3.02 -1.00 -18.44
N ASP A 91 -2.45 0.01 -19.10
CA ASP A 91 -1.13 -0.09 -19.73
C ASP A 91 0.02 -0.30 -18.72
N ALA A 92 -0.18 -0.01 -17.43
CA ALA A 92 0.81 -0.16 -16.37
C ALA A 92 0.90 -1.58 -15.80
N GLU A 93 0.07 -2.52 -16.26
CA GLU A 93 0.01 -3.90 -15.78
C GLU A 93 1.40 -4.57 -15.79
N THR A 94 2.15 -4.44 -16.89
CA THR A 94 3.47 -5.08 -17.02
C THR A 94 4.48 -4.53 -16.02
N GLU A 95 4.52 -3.21 -15.84
CA GLU A 95 5.40 -2.57 -14.86
C GLU A 95 5.01 -2.89 -13.42
N PHE A 96 3.71 -3.01 -13.13
CA PHE A 96 3.22 -3.41 -11.82
C PHE A 96 3.65 -4.84 -11.46
N TYR A 97 3.45 -5.83 -12.34
CA TYR A 97 3.91 -7.18 -12.07
C TYR A 97 5.43 -7.30 -12.03
N LYS A 98 6.15 -6.49 -12.83
CA LYS A 98 7.61 -6.39 -12.71
C LYS A 98 8.00 -5.86 -11.34
N TRP A 99 7.36 -4.79 -10.86
CA TRP A 99 7.64 -4.22 -9.55
C TRP A 99 7.40 -5.23 -8.42
N LEU A 100 6.29 -5.98 -8.47
CA LEU A 100 6.05 -7.09 -7.54
C LEU A 100 7.13 -8.18 -7.67
N GLY A 101 7.49 -8.57 -8.89
CA GLY A 101 8.56 -9.57 -9.12
C GLY A 101 9.89 -9.13 -8.51
N ASP A 102 10.27 -7.87 -8.69
CA ASP A 102 11.48 -7.28 -8.09
C ASP A 102 11.43 -7.25 -6.55
N LEU A 103 10.23 -7.22 -5.95
CA LEU A 103 10.07 -7.30 -4.50
C LEU A 103 10.17 -8.73 -3.98
N TYR A 104 9.62 -9.70 -4.69
CA TYR A 104 9.69 -11.12 -4.31
C TYR A 104 10.98 -11.83 -4.78
N GLY A 105 11.78 -11.18 -5.62
CA GLY A 105 12.97 -11.78 -6.23
C GLY A 105 12.61 -12.87 -7.28
N VAL A 106 11.51 -12.68 -8.00
CA VAL A 106 10.98 -13.60 -9.02
C VAL A 106 10.68 -12.86 -10.32
N LYS A 107 10.35 -13.59 -11.39
CA LYS A 107 9.96 -12.96 -12.65
C LYS A 107 8.52 -12.47 -12.59
N LYS A 108 8.17 -11.49 -13.43
CA LYS A 108 6.80 -10.96 -13.52
C LYS A 108 5.80 -12.07 -13.91
N GLU A 109 6.22 -13.04 -14.72
CA GLU A 109 5.41 -14.19 -15.12
C GLU A 109 5.05 -15.06 -13.91
N ASP A 110 6.00 -15.25 -12.98
CA ASP A 110 5.76 -16.03 -11.76
C ASP A 110 4.73 -15.31 -10.87
N VAL A 111 4.79 -13.98 -10.79
CA VAL A 111 3.77 -13.19 -10.08
C VAL A 111 2.40 -13.35 -10.74
N LYS A 112 2.30 -13.23 -12.06
CA LYS A 112 1.02 -13.39 -12.78
C LYS A 112 0.38 -14.77 -12.58
N GLN A 113 1.19 -15.81 -12.43
CA GLN A 113 0.72 -17.19 -12.35
C GLN A 113 0.47 -17.67 -10.92
N HIS A 114 1.21 -17.15 -9.95
CA HIS A 114 1.27 -17.73 -8.60
C HIS A 114 0.94 -16.74 -7.50
N ALA A 115 0.93 -15.43 -7.76
CA ALA A 115 0.58 -14.47 -6.73
C ALA A 115 -0.93 -14.48 -6.49
N ASP A 116 -1.29 -14.71 -5.23
CA ASP A 116 -2.63 -14.43 -4.74
C ASP A 116 -2.69 -12.98 -4.27
N LEU A 117 -3.73 -12.26 -4.68
CA LEU A 117 -3.84 -10.84 -4.42
C LEU A 117 -4.00 -10.52 -2.93
N GLN A 118 -4.76 -11.34 -2.19
CA GLN A 118 -4.95 -11.13 -0.77
C GLN A 118 -3.61 -11.30 -0.04
N ASN A 119 -2.84 -12.33 -0.40
CA ASN A 119 -1.51 -12.55 0.13
C ASN A 119 -0.56 -11.38 -0.19
N VAL A 120 -0.61 -10.83 -1.41
CA VAL A 120 0.21 -9.65 -1.78
C VAL A 120 -0.17 -8.44 -0.92
N ILE A 121 -1.46 -8.20 -0.67
CA ILE A 121 -1.92 -7.10 0.19
C ILE A 121 -1.42 -7.31 1.63
N GLU A 122 -1.52 -8.52 2.16
CA GLU A 122 -1.01 -8.87 3.49
C GLU A 122 0.51 -8.68 3.58
N ASP A 123 1.26 -9.14 2.57
CA ASP A 123 2.72 -8.97 2.51
C ASP A 123 3.14 -7.51 2.48
N ILE A 124 2.41 -6.65 1.76
CA ILE A 124 2.68 -5.21 1.75
C ILE A 124 2.34 -4.58 3.11
N LYS A 125 1.23 -4.98 3.74
CA LYS A 125 0.81 -4.49 5.06
C LYS A 125 1.85 -4.81 6.14
N GLU A 126 2.43 -6.00 6.10
CA GLU A 126 3.44 -6.47 7.05
C GLU A 126 4.87 -5.99 6.70
N ASN A 127 5.06 -5.36 5.55
CA ASN A 127 6.38 -4.95 5.09
C ASN A 127 6.98 -3.84 5.98
N GLU A 128 8.13 -4.08 6.59
CA GLU A 128 8.83 -3.11 7.45
C GLU A 128 9.15 -1.76 6.77
N GLY A 129 9.24 -1.74 5.43
CA GLY A 129 9.50 -0.54 4.65
C GLY A 129 8.25 0.28 4.33
N LEU A 130 7.05 -0.22 4.63
CA LEU A 130 5.78 0.39 4.26
C LEU A 130 5.64 1.85 4.73
N PRO A 131 5.98 2.23 5.98
CA PRO A 131 5.83 3.62 6.42
C PRO A 131 6.67 4.60 5.58
N GLY A 132 7.91 4.22 5.27
CA GLY A 132 8.81 5.03 4.43
C GLY A 132 8.31 5.11 2.99
N PHE A 133 7.83 3.99 2.45
CA PHE A 133 7.26 3.91 1.11
C PHE A 133 6.02 4.80 0.96
N LEU A 134 5.05 4.74 1.89
CA LEU A 134 3.83 5.55 1.83
C LEU A 134 4.13 7.05 1.97
N ASN A 135 5.06 7.42 2.87
CA ASN A 135 5.51 8.81 3.00
C ASN A 135 6.18 9.32 1.72
N GLY A 136 7.01 8.48 1.12
CA GLY A 136 7.63 8.78 -0.17
C GLY A 136 6.60 8.93 -1.28
N LEU A 137 5.59 8.06 -1.34
CA LEU A 137 4.53 8.13 -2.34
C LEU A 137 3.73 9.42 -2.19
N LYS A 138 3.34 9.78 -0.97
CA LYS A 138 2.67 11.04 -0.67
C LYS A 138 3.48 12.24 -1.19
N ALA A 139 4.79 12.26 -0.95
CA ALA A 139 5.67 13.30 -1.47
C ALA A 139 5.79 13.27 -2.99
N ALA A 140 5.81 12.08 -3.61
CA ALA A 140 5.84 11.95 -5.07
C ALA A 140 4.54 12.47 -5.72
N MET A 141 3.38 12.24 -5.08
CA MET A 141 2.08 12.71 -5.59
C MET A 141 2.01 14.24 -5.70
N THR A 142 2.63 14.98 -4.78
CA THR A 142 2.66 16.45 -4.84
C THR A 142 3.57 16.98 -5.95
N LEU A 143 4.54 16.18 -6.40
CA LEU A 143 5.49 16.53 -7.45
C LEU A 143 5.02 16.13 -8.85
N MET A 144 4.07 15.21 -8.96
CA MET A 144 3.49 14.82 -10.24
C MET A 144 2.61 15.95 -10.77
N ARG A 145 3.14 16.72 -11.73
CA ARG A 145 2.35 17.62 -12.58
C ARG A 145 1.60 16.83 -13.62
#